data_AF-A0AAQ1UK36-F1
#
_entry.id   AF-A0AAQ1UK36-F1
#
_cell.length_a   1.000
_cell.length_b   1.000
_cell.length_c   1.000
_cell.angle_alpha   90.00
_cell.angle_beta   90.00
_cell.angle_gamma   90.00
#
_symmetry.space_group_name_H-M   'P 1'
#
loop_
_entity.id
_entity.type
_entity.pdbx_description
1 polymer ?
#
loop_
_entity_poly.entity_id
_entity_poly.type
_entity_poly.pdbx_seq_one_letter_code
_entity_poly.pdbx_strand_id
1 'polypeptide(L)'
;MKYLYSLLIILFTAPVSAQKNEIFSPRIATLQVVAGQNWLSPPVVDLYSNQPLNISFDDLTHEYHRYVYKIEHCEADWSVSQGIFLSDYLEGFTDAQTIDDMAESVNTNVLYTHYRLKIPNERCRIKMSGNYRLSVYDENNDNELMFQACFMVVERETTVTMEATANTELGMNSAYQQINWQLNYDNISVAAPDSQIKTVVMQNGRWDNAVINARAQFVMRDGLRWSHNRNLIFPAGNEYRKFEMLDVSHTTMGLERIGWDGHTYHAYVGADEQRRNYIYDESANGSFYIRNSDNWENDVTSEYLMVHFTLFSPRIEGDIYLNGTWTNDQFIDRYKMVYNEEKHLYEASVMLKQGYYSYQYLQQKKDGSLAPLPSEGSFYQTENQYQVLVYYRGNNDRTDRLVGYQEIRTK
;
A
#
# COMPACT_ATOMS: atom_id res chain seq x y z
N MET A 1 28.58 43.15 -28.36
CA MET A 1 27.36 42.31 -28.19
C MET A 1 27.80 41.00 -27.54
N LYS A 2 27.51 40.81 -26.25
CA LYS A 2 27.79 39.58 -25.50
C LYS A 2 26.56 38.67 -25.64
N TYR A 3 26.69 37.53 -26.29
CA TYR A 3 25.65 36.51 -26.32
C TYR A 3 25.78 35.64 -25.06
N LEU A 4 24.77 35.76 -24.19
CA LEU A 4 24.61 34.94 -22.99
C LEU A 4 23.88 33.66 -23.41
N TYR A 5 24.60 32.53 -23.45
CA TYR A 5 23.96 31.23 -23.66
C TYR A 5 23.33 30.78 -22.34
N SER A 6 22.00 30.85 -22.27
CA SER A 6 21.22 30.28 -21.18
C SER A 6 21.13 28.77 -21.38
N LEU A 7 21.85 28.02 -20.55
CA LEU A 7 21.79 26.56 -20.52
C LEU A 7 20.45 26.14 -19.89
N LEU A 8 19.51 25.66 -20.72
CA LEU A 8 18.23 25.12 -20.27
C LEU A 8 18.49 23.74 -19.64
N ILE A 9 18.52 23.67 -18.30
CA ILE A 9 18.56 22.41 -17.57
C ILE A 9 17.16 21.78 -17.68
N ILE A 10 17.03 20.81 -18.59
CA ILE A 10 15.85 19.95 -18.66
C ILE A 10 15.95 18.98 -17.49
N LEU A 11 15.19 19.24 -16.42
CA LEU A 11 14.92 18.23 -15.40
C LEU A 11 14.11 17.12 -16.08
N PHE A 12 14.75 15.99 -16.37
CA PHE A 12 14.04 14.74 -16.58
C PHE A 12 13.44 14.34 -15.22
N THR A 13 12.18 14.67 -14.99
CA THR A 13 11.37 13.98 -13.98
C THR A 13 11.12 12.58 -14.52
N ALA A 14 11.96 11.61 -14.12
CA ALA A 14 11.60 10.22 -14.29
C ALA A 14 10.26 10.00 -13.57
N PRO A 15 9.25 9.40 -14.22
CA PRO A 15 8.06 8.99 -13.51
C PRO A 15 8.52 8.00 -12.45
N VAL A 16 8.38 8.38 -11.18
CA VAL A 16 8.53 7.42 -10.08
C VAL A 16 7.38 6.43 -10.27
N SER A 17 7.72 5.19 -10.63
CA SER A 17 6.77 4.09 -10.49
C SER A 17 6.55 3.91 -9.00
N ALA A 18 5.45 4.45 -8.49
CA ALA A 18 5.02 4.22 -7.13
C ALA A 18 4.93 2.70 -6.87
N GLN A 19 5.28 2.26 -5.66
CA GLN A 19 5.05 0.89 -5.23
C GLN A 19 3.54 0.63 -5.20
N LYS A 20 3.03 -0.04 -6.23
CA LYS A 20 1.64 -0.49 -6.25
C LYS A 20 1.62 -1.95 -6.63
N ASN A 21 0.86 -2.74 -5.88
CA ASN A 21 0.47 -4.03 -6.41
C ASN A 21 -0.45 -3.75 -7.60
N GLU A 22 -0.26 -4.48 -8.68
CA GLU A 22 -1.05 -4.30 -9.89
C GLU A 22 -1.69 -5.61 -10.27
N ILE A 23 -3.01 -5.62 -10.36
CA ILE A 23 -3.78 -6.76 -10.83
C ILE A 23 -4.16 -6.49 -12.28
N PHE A 24 -3.65 -7.32 -13.20
CA PHE A 24 -3.89 -7.20 -14.63
C PHE A 24 -5.08 -8.04 -15.08
N SER A 25 -5.28 -9.20 -14.44
CA SER A 25 -6.37 -10.11 -14.78
C SER A 25 -7.62 -9.85 -13.93
N PRO A 26 -8.82 -9.71 -14.53
CA PRO A 26 -10.06 -9.53 -13.80
C PRO A 26 -10.47 -10.76 -12.99
N ARG A 27 -9.82 -11.92 -13.22
CA ARG A 27 -10.02 -13.14 -12.45
C ARG A 27 -9.34 -13.10 -11.09
N ILE A 28 -8.32 -12.26 -10.91
CA ILE A 28 -7.60 -12.18 -9.64
C ILE A 28 -8.29 -11.19 -8.70
N ALA A 29 -8.54 -11.63 -7.47
CA ALA A 29 -9.13 -10.82 -6.42
C ALA A 29 -8.41 -11.03 -5.08
N THR A 30 -8.62 -10.09 -4.16
CA THR A 30 -8.17 -10.18 -2.76
C THR A 30 -6.67 -10.50 -2.63
N LEU A 31 -5.85 -9.83 -3.43
CA LEU A 31 -4.39 -9.92 -3.30
C LEU A 31 -3.96 -9.35 -1.95
N GLN A 32 -3.36 -10.19 -1.12
CA GLN A 32 -2.78 -9.84 0.17
C GLN A 32 -1.27 -10.07 0.13
N VAL A 33 -0.50 -9.08 0.59
CA VAL A 33 0.96 -9.15 0.71
C VAL A 33 1.30 -8.74 2.14
N VAL A 34 1.65 -9.71 3.00
CA VAL A 34 1.75 -9.52 4.45
C VAL A 34 3.09 -10.02 4.97
N ALA A 35 3.80 -9.17 5.72
CA ALA A 35 4.99 -9.57 6.45
C ALA A 35 4.58 -10.28 7.76
N GLY A 36 4.83 -11.58 7.84
CA GLY A 36 4.41 -12.43 8.97
C GLY A 36 2.89 -12.45 9.08
N GLN A 37 2.38 -11.89 10.18
CA GLN A 37 0.93 -11.77 10.44
C GLN A 37 0.49 -10.31 10.59
N ASN A 38 1.38 -9.36 10.30
CA ASN A 38 1.11 -7.94 10.51
C ASN A 38 0.42 -7.32 9.29
N TRP A 39 -0.89 -7.55 9.20
CA TRP A 39 -1.74 -7.00 8.13
C TRP A 39 -2.02 -5.49 8.27
N LEU A 40 -1.56 -4.86 9.36
CA LEU A 40 -1.72 -3.43 9.66
C LEU A 40 -0.52 -2.56 9.23
N SER A 41 0.52 -3.16 8.65
CA SER A 41 1.72 -2.44 8.22
C SER A 41 2.10 -2.83 6.79
N PRO A 42 2.85 -1.97 6.07
CA PRO A 42 3.40 -2.32 4.76
C PRO A 42 4.24 -3.61 4.79
N PRO A 43 4.37 -4.33 3.66
CA PRO A 43 5.08 -5.61 3.60
C PRO A 43 6.61 -5.43 3.62
N VAL A 44 7.15 -5.08 4.78
CA VAL A 44 8.58 -4.98 5.06
C VAL A 44 9.00 -6.17 5.93
N VAL A 45 9.84 -7.05 5.39
CA VAL A 45 10.42 -8.18 6.13
C VAL A 45 11.86 -7.86 6.52
N ASP A 46 12.29 -8.32 7.70
CA ASP A 46 13.69 -8.21 8.11
C ASP A 46 14.49 -9.38 7.54
N LEU A 47 15.57 -9.08 6.81
CA LEU A 47 16.40 -10.03 6.06
C LEU A 47 16.94 -11.16 6.94
N TYR A 48 17.28 -10.85 8.20
CA TYR A 48 17.91 -11.79 9.12
C TYR A 48 16.90 -12.41 10.10
N SER A 49 15.62 -12.04 10.01
CA SER A 49 14.55 -12.64 10.79
C SER A 49 14.02 -13.91 10.14
N ASN A 50 13.36 -14.75 10.95
CA ASN A 50 12.60 -15.90 10.46
C ASN A 50 11.15 -15.50 10.07
N GLN A 51 10.86 -14.21 9.94
CA GLN A 51 9.53 -13.73 9.57
C GLN A 51 9.30 -13.98 8.07
N PRO A 52 8.30 -14.77 7.68
CA PRO A 52 8.00 -14.99 6.28
C PRO A 52 7.24 -13.81 5.69
N LEU A 53 7.38 -13.59 4.39
CA LEU A 53 6.40 -12.90 3.57
C LEU A 53 5.31 -13.91 3.17
N ASN A 54 4.04 -13.56 3.38
CA ASN A 54 2.90 -14.32 2.92
C ASN A 54 2.18 -13.53 1.82
N ILE A 55 2.02 -14.16 0.67
CA ILE A 55 1.23 -13.63 -0.45
C ILE A 55 0.08 -14.59 -0.68
N SER A 56 -1.14 -14.07 -0.71
CA SER A 56 -2.33 -14.86 -1.04
C SER A 56 -3.23 -14.08 -1.97
N PHE A 57 -3.99 -14.81 -2.79
CA PHE A 57 -4.95 -14.24 -3.73
C PHE A 57 -5.96 -15.29 -4.12
N ASP A 58 -7.12 -14.86 -4.61
CA ASP A 58 -8.11 -15.73 -5.20
C ASP A 58 -8.09 -15.59 -6.71
N ASP A 59 -8.18 -16.71 -7.41
CA ASP A 59 -8.66 -16.77 -8.78
C ASP A 59 -10.17 -17.01 -8.73
N LEU A 60 -10.98 -16.11 -9.29
CA LEU A 60 -12.44 -16.20 -9.36
C LEU A 60 -12.94 -17.26 -10.37
N THR A 61 -12.18 -18.34 -10.51
CA THR A 61 -12.54 -19.59 -11.16
C THR A 61 -12.50 -20.72 -10.13
N HIS A 62 -13.21 -21.81 -10.39
CA HIS A 62 -13.22 -22.98 -9.51
C HIS A 62 -12.38 -24.11 -10.09
N GLU A 63 -11.23 -23.76 -10.66
CA GLU A 63 -10.37 -24.66 -11.41
C GLU A 63 -8.93 -24.52 -10.94
N TYR A 64 -8.16 -25.58 -11.17
CA TYR A 64 -6.71 -25.55 -10.98
C TYR A 64 -6.06 -24.81 -12.15
N HIS A 65 -5.46 -23.66 -11.84
CA HIS A 65 -4.48 -22.99 -12.68
C HIS A 65 -3.07 -23.18 -12.12
N ARG A 66 -2.12 -23.45 -13.02
CA ARG A 66 -0.70 -23.59 -12.72
C ARG A 66 -0.03 -22.21 -12.74
N TYR A 67 -0.10 -21.55 -11.60
CA TYR A 67 0.58 -20.28 -11.41
C TYR A 67 2.07 -20.45 -11.16
N VAL A 68 2.88 -19.63 -11.83
CA VAL A 68 4.32 -19.52 -11.59
C VAL A 68 4.70 -18.09 -11.24
N TYR A 69 5.72 -17.92 -10.40
CA TYR A 69 6.21 -16.61 -9.99
C TYR A 69 7.66 -16.36 -10.36
N LYS A 70 7.97 -15.08 -10.62
CA LYS A 70 9.32 -14.55 -10.82
C LYS A 70 9.55 -13.39 -9.86
N ILE A 71 10.73 -13.32 -9.25
CA ILE A 71 11.12 -12.24 -8.33
C ILE A 71 12.25 -11.42 -8.94
N GLU A 72 12.06 -10.12 -8.97
CA GLU A 72 13.02 -9.13 -9.45
C GLU A 72 13.41 -8.19 -8.29
N HIS A 73 14.72 -8.03 -8.08
CA HIS A 73 15.23 -7.00 -7.19
C HIS A 73 15.11 -5.62 -7.86
N CYS A 74 14.70 -4.63 -7.09
CA CYS A 74 14.48 -3.27 -7.55
C CYS A 74 15.29 -2.27 -6.72
N GLU A 75 15.63 -1.15 -7.36
CA GLU A 75 16.24 0.01 -6.73
C GLU A 75 15.24 0.76 -5.84
N ALA A 76 15.71 1.79 -5.12
CA ALA A 76 14.86 2.60 -4.24
C ALA A 76 13.70 3.29 -4.98
N ASP A 77 13.84 3.53 -6.29
CA ASP A 77 12.82 4.11 -7.17
C ASP A 77 11.96 3.06 -7.89
N TRP A 78 12.06 1.78 -7.49
CA TRP A 78 11.36 0.63 -8.07
C TRP A 78 11.76 0.24 -9.50
N SER A 79 12.80 0.86 -10.07
CA SER A 79 13.41 0.35 -11.30
C SER A 79 14.11 -0.99 -11.05
N VAL A 80 14.10 -1.90 -12.03
CA VAL A 80 14.74 -3.21 -11.88
C VAL A 80 16.26 -3.05 -11.81
N SER A 81 16.88 -3.60 -10.78
CA SER A 81 18.32 -3.56 -10.59
C SER A 81 19.06 -4.28 -11.71
N GLN A 82 19.92 -3.56 -12.44
CA GLN A 82 20.70 -4.10 -13.56
C GLN A 82 22.13 -4.50 -13.14
N GLY A 83 22.61 -4.04 -11.97
CA GLY A 83 23.99 -4.23 -11.51
C GLY A 83 24.26 -5.57 -10.81
N ILE A 84 23.23 -6.38 -10.59
CA ILE A 84 23.27 -7.61 -9.82
C ILE A 84 22.63 -8.74 -10.60
N PHE A 85 23.05 -9.98 -10.32
CA PHE A 85 22.48 -11.17 -10.92
C PHE A 85 21.47 -11.83 -9.97
N LEU A 86 20.60 -12.68 -10.52
CA LEU A 86 19.62 -13.45 -9.73
C LEU A 86 20.26 -14.19 -8.54
N SER A 87 21.43 -14.79 -8.76
CA SER A 87 22.18 -15.51 -7.73
C SER A 87 22.74 -14.60 -6.63
N ASP A 88 22.82 -13.29 -6.83
CA ASP A 88 23.29 -12.35 -5.79
C ASP A 88 22.22 -12.19 -4.71
N TYR A 89 20.94 -12.06 -5.11
CA TYR A 89 19.86 -11.67 -4.21
C TYR A 89 18.87 -12.81 -3.88
N LEU A 90 18.88 -13.91 -4.65
CA LEU A 90 18.08 -15.12 -4.38
C LEU A 90 18.93 -16.38 -4.30
N GLU A 91 18.55 -17.27 -3.39
CA GLU A 91 18.97 -18.65 -3.31
C GLU A 91 17.78 -19.54 -3.68
N GLY A 92 17.97 -20.43 -4.65
CA GLY A 92 16.88 -21.18 -5.25
C GLY A 92 17.11 -21.52 -6.71
N PHE A 93 16.12 -22.16 -7.32
CA PHE A 93 16.10 -22.39 -8.76
C PHE A 93 15.89 -21.07 -9.50
N THR A 94 16.60 -20.92 -10.62
CA THR A 94 16.68 -19.67 -11.40
C THR A 94 15.46 -19.41 -12.30
N ASP A 95 14.63 -20.44 -12.49
CA ASP A 95 13.46 -20.39 -13.38
C ASP A 95 12.19 -20.04 -12.60
N ALA A 96 11.10 -19.73 -13.33
CA ALA A 96 9.80 -19.47 -12.73
C ALA A 96 9.37 -20.64 -11.83
N GLN A 97 8.96 -20.32 -10.59
CA GLN A 97 8.63 -21.32 -9.56
C GLN A 97 7.12 -21.47 -9.46
N THR A 98 6.62 -22.69 -9.31
CA THR A 98 5.18 -22.95 -9.16
C THR A 98 4.64 -22.51 -7.80
N ILE A 99 3.39 -22.07 -7.77
CA ILE A 99 2.59 -21.86 -6.56
C ILE A 99 1.67 -23.09 -6.41
N ASP A 100 2.10 -24.03 -5.56
CA ASP A 100 1.45 -25.34 -5.44
C ASP A 100 0.38 -25.40 -4.32
N ASP A 101 0.45 -24.51 -3.33
CA ASP A 101 -0.52 -24.44 -2.22
C ASP A 101 -1.78 -23.69 -2.68
N MET A 102 -2.85 -24.45 -2.86
CA MET A 102 -4.15 -23.95 -3.27
C MET A 102 -5.30 -24.75 -2.63
N ALA A 103 -6.47 -24.12 -2.55
CA ALA A 103 -7.71 -24.78 -2.17
C ALA A 103 -8.92 -24.11 -2.83
N GLU A 104 -9.82 -24.92 -3.36
CA GLU A 104 -11.11 -24.49 -3.92
C GLU A 104 -12.04 -23.95 -2.83
N SER A 105 -12.90 -23.00 -3.21
CA SER A 105 -13.90 -22.43 -2.31
C SER A 105 -14.96 -23.45 -1.90
N VAL A 106 -15.53 -23.31 -0.71
CA VAL A 106 -16.49 -24.28 -0.17
C VAL A 106 -17.76 -23.55 0.27
N ASN A 107 -18.91 -24.01 -0.25
CA ASN A 107 -20.23 -23.44 0.05
C ASN A 107 -20.35 -21.94 -0.23
N THR A 108 -19.66 -21.46 -1.28
CA THR A 108 -19.77 -20.08 -1.75
C THR A 108 -20.58 -19.99 -3.04
N ASN A 109 -21.25 -18.86 -3.26
CA ASN A 109 -21.98 -18.58 -4.49
C ASN A 109 -21.06 -18.15 -5.62
N VAL A 110 -20.16 -17.21 -5.31
CA VAL A 110 -19.05 -16.88 -6.20
C VAL A 110 -17.97 -17.92 -5.93
N LEU A 111 -17.76 -18.79 -6.92
CA LEU A 111 -16.74 -19.82 -6.83
C LEU A 111 -15.36 -19.22 -7.11
N TYR A 112 -14.37 -19.67 -6.35
CA TYR A 112 -12.97 -19.28 -6.52
C TYR A 112 -12.03 -20.39 -6.10
N THR A 113 -10.76 -20.25 -6.44
CA THR A 113 -9.63 -21.05 -5.97
C THR A 113 -8.66 -20.13 -5.26
N HIS A 114 -8.39 -20.39 -3.99
CA HIS A 114 -7.48 -19.61 -3.17
C HIS A 114 -6.06 -20.14 -3.29
N TYR A 115 -5.09 -19.27 -3.56
CA TYR A 115 -3.67 -19.59 -3.68
C TYR A 115 -2.86 -18.95 -2.56
N ARG A 116 -1.84 -19.68 -2.08
CA ARG A 116 -0.93 -19.21 -1.04
C ARG A 116 0.53 -19.38 -1.46
N LEU A 117 1.32 -18.34 -1.21
CA LEU A 117 2.75 -18.34 -1.40
C LEU A 117 3.44 -17.79 -0.16
N LYS A 118 4.43 -18.53 0.33
CA LYS A 118 5.26 -18.14 1.47
C LYS A 118 6.72 -18.00 1.02
N ILE A 119 7.39 -16.92 1.42
CA ILE A 119 8.81 -16.68 1.18
C ILE A 119 9.49 -16.35 2.52
N PRO A 120 10.59 -17.01 2.92
CA PRO A 120 11.26 -18.08 2.20
C PRO A 120 10.46 -19.39 2.16
N ASN A 121 10.73 -20.21 1.16
CA ASN A 121 10.28 -21.61 1.04
C ASN A 121 11.45 -22.50 0.58
N GLU A 122 11.19 -23.78 0.32
CA GLU A 122 12.21 -24.76 -0.09
C GLU A 122 12.96 -24.39 -1.38
N ARG A 123 12.35 -23.57 -2.25
CA ARG A 123 12.87 -23.23 -3.57
C ARG A 123 13.31 -21.77 -3.70
N CYS A 124 13.04 -20.93 -2.71
CA CYS A 124 13.28 -19.50 -2.78
C CYS A 124 13.59 -18.90 -1.40
N ARG A 125 14.80 -18.35 -1.25
CA ARG A 125 15.24 -17.56 -0.09
C ARG A 125 15.89 -16.27 -0.55
N ILE A 126 15.52 -15.17 0.10
CA ILE A 126 16.09 -13.84 -0.13
C ILE A 126 17.42 -13.71 0.61
N LYS A 127 18.44 -13.18 -0.07
CA LYS A 127 19.80 -12.99 0.46
C LYS A 127 20.23 -11.54 0.61
N MET A 128 19.45 -10.60 0.08
CA MET A 128 19.84 -9.20 0.02
C MET A 128 18.67 -8.29 0.39
N SER A 129 18.97 -7.17 1.05
CA SER A 129 17.99 -6.12 1.32
C SER A 129 17.66 -5.33 0.06
N GLY A 130 16.55 -4.60 0.08
CA GLY A 130 16.09 -3.76 -1.02
C GLY A 130 14.62 -3.94 -1.34
N ASN A 131 14.22 -3.47 -2.52
CA ASN A 131 12.85 -3.58 -3.02
C ASN A 131 12.72 -4.83 -3.88
N TYR A 132 11.56 -5.46 -3.84
CA TYR A 132 11.28 -6.68 -4.59
C TYR A 132 9.93 -6.62 -5.27
N ARG A 133 9.91 -6.99 -6.55
CA ARG A 133 8.69 -7.19 -7.32
C ARG A 133 8.54 -8.67 -7.66
N LEU A 134 7.43 -9.24 -7.24
CA LEU A 134 7.01 -10.60 -7.57
C LEU A 134 5.94 -10.53 -8.67
N SER A 135 6.20 -11.12 -9.81
CA SER A 135 5.24 -11.26 -10.91
C SER A 135 4.69 -12.67 -10.94
N VAL A 136 3.37 -12.84 -11.01
CA VAL A 136 2.71 -14.15 -11.16
C VAL A 136 2.14 -14.29 -12.57
N TYR A 137 2.39 -15.45 -13.17
CA TYR A 137 1.97 -15.80 -14.52
C TYR A 137 1.12 -17.08 -14.52
N ASP A 138 0.13 -17.15 -15.39
CA ASP A 138 -0.68 -18.35 -15.63
C ASP A 138 -0.06 -19.20 -16.75
N GLU A 139 0.60 -20.33 -16.41
CA GLU A 139 1.16 -21.23 -17.43
C GLU A 139 0.07 -21.92 -18.27
N ASN A 140 -1.17 -22.01 -17.77
CA ASN A 140 -2.27 -22.57 -18.54
C ASN A 140 -2.77 -21.62 -19.63
N ASN A 141 -2.44 -20.33 -19.56
CA ASN A 141 -2.92 -19.30 -20.47
C ASN A 141 -1.76 -18.51 -21.12
N ASP A 142 -0.91 -19.19 -21.89
CA ASP A 142 0.20 -18.60 -22.64
C ASP A 142 1.19 -17.75 -21.81
N ASN A 143 1.37 -18.06 -20.52
CA ASN A 143 2.15 -17.26 -19.57
C ASN A 143 1.62 -15.82 -19.42
N GLU A 144 0.30 -15.65 -19.39
CA GLU A 144 -0.35 -14.37 -19.11
C GLU A 144 0.11 -13.81 -17.75
N LEU A 145 0.53 -12.54 -17.72
CA LEU A 145 0.86 -11.84 -16.48
C LEU A 145 -0.43 -11.51 -15.72
N MET A 146 -0.58 -12.09 -14.53
CA MET A 146 -1.83 -12.01 -13.76
C MET A 146 -1.82 -10.83 -12.79
N PHE A 147 -0.74 -10.71 -12.03
CA PHE A 147 -0.51 -9.59 -11.13
C PHE A 147 0.98 -9.40 -10.81
N GLN A 148 1.30 -8.23 -10.27
CA GLN A 148 2.56 -7.91 -9.64
C GLN A 148 2.34 -7.52 -8.18
N ALA A 149 3.09 -8.13 -7.28
CA ALA A 149 3.12 -7.84 -5.86
C ALA A 149 4.46 -7.23 -5.46
N CYS A 150 4.43 -6.16 -4.68
CA CYS A 150 5.63 -5.43 -4.27
C CYS A 150 5.84 -5.54 -2.77
N PHE A 151 7.06 -5.87 -2.36
CA PHE A 151 7.44 -5.96 -0.96
C PHE A 151 8.89 -5.50 -0.76
N MET A 152 9.27 -5.29 0.49
CA MET A 152 10.56 -4.72 0.86
C MET A 152 11.27 -5.60 1.87
N VAL A 153 12.59 -5.64 1.80
CA VAL A 153 13.43 -6.45 2.68
C VAL A 153 14.47 -5.53 3.31
N VAL A 154 14.43 -5.36 4.63
CA VAL A 154 15.35 -4.48 5.36
C VAL A 154 16.49 -5.27 5.99
N GLU A 155 17.72 -4.77 5.84
CA GLU A 155 18.85 -5.15 6.70
C GLU A 155 19.09 -4.02 7.69
N ARG A 156 18.86 -4.23 8.99
CA ARG A 156 18.88 -3.14 9.99
C ARG A 156 20.31 -2.73 10.37
N GLU A 157 21.01 -2.12 9.41
CA GLU A 157 22.38 -1.60 9.56
C GLU A 157 22.42 -0.14 10.05
N THR A 158 21.25 0.50 10.15
CA THR A 158 21.08 1.87 10.65
C THR A 158 19.94 1.98 11.65
N THR A 159 20.04 2.94 12.56
CA THR A 159 19.00 3.27 13.52
C THR A 159 18.22 4.49 13.05
N VAL A 160 16.89 4.34 12.96
CA VAL A 160 15.96 5.43 12.65
C VAL A 160 15.10 5.73 13.87
N THR A 161 15.12 6.98 14.33
CA THR A 161 14.22 7.48 15.38
C THR A 161 13.25 8.48 14.79
N MET A 162 11.99 8.42 15.21
CA MET A 162 10.91 9.23 14.65
C MET A 162 10.02 9.79 15.76
N GLU A 163 9.46 10.97 15.51
CA GLU A 163 8.47 11.64 16.33
C GLU A 163 7.47 12.35 15.42
N ALA A 164 6.19 12.26 15.76
CA ALA A 164 5.13 13.03 15.14
C ALA A 164 4.63 14.11 16.11
N THR A 165 4.38 15.32 15.60
CA THR A 165 3.86 16.42 16.40
C THR A 165 2.74 17.17 15.68
N ALA A 166 1.72 17.56 16.44
CA ALA A 166 0.65 18.45 15.99
C ALA A 166 1.05 19.93 16.07
N ASN A 167 2.20 20.26 16.68
CA ASN A 167 2.74 21.61 16.70
C ASN A 167 3.63 21.82 15.47
N THR A 168 3.00 22.17 14.36
CA THR A 168 3.66 22.30 13.06
C THR A 168 4.03 23.74 12.74
N GLU A 169 4.91 23.96 11.76
CA GLU A 169 5.18 25.30 11.23
C GLU A 169 3.94 25.99 10.60
N LEU A 170 2.89 25.23 10.28
CA LEU A 170 1.63 25.76 9.75
C LEU A 170 0.62 26.11 10.84
N GLY A 171 0.89 25.75 12.09
CA GLY A 171 0.04 26.01 13.23
C GLY A 171 0.03 24.85 14.23
N MET A 172 -0.37 25.19 15.47
CA MET A 172 -0.47 24.25 16.58
C MET A 172 -1.86 23.62 16.62
N ASN A 173 -1.93 22.29 16.75
CA ASN A 173 -3.19 21.54 16.90
C ASN A 173 -4.21 21.87 15.79
N SER A 174 -3.71 21.93 14.56
CA SER A 174 -4.48 22.39 13.39
C SER A 174 -4.91 21.21 12.51
N ALA A 175 -4.80 21.37 11.19
CA ALA A 175 -5.17 20.35 10.20
C ALA A 175 -3.99 19.46 9.78
N TYR A 176 -2.86 19.53 10.49
CA TYR A 176 -1.59 18.96 10.04
C TYR A 176 -0.87 18.22 11.16
N GLN A 177 -0.04 17.27 10.75
CA GLN A 177 0.93 16.57 11.59
C GLN A 177 2.31 16.71 10.93
N GLN A 178 3.34 16.97 11.74
CA GLN A 178 4.72 17.11 11.26
C GLN A 178 5.59 15.99 11.79
N ILE A 179 6.40 15.42 10.90
CA ILE A 179 7.33 14.33 11.23
C ILE A 179 8.74 14.88 11.41
N ASN A 180 9.28 14.66 12.60
CA ASN A 180 10.69 14.87 12.90
C ASN A 180 11.35 13.50 13.02
N TRP A 181 12.54 13.33 12.45
CA TRP A 181 13.23 12.05 12.50
C TRP A 181 14.74 12.21 12.37
N GLN A 182 15.46 11.19 12.82
CA GLN A 182 16.91 11.12 12.77
C GLN A 182 17.36 9.74 12.29
N LEU A 183 18.41 9.75 11.48
CA LEU A 183 19.14 8.58 11.01
C LEU A 183 20.51 8.58 11.67
N ASN A 184 20.87 7.50 12.34
CA ASN A 184 22.25 7.21 12.72
C ASN A 184 22.84 6.19 11.76
N TYR A 185 24.06 6.45 11.27
CA TYR A 185 24.68 5.58 10.27
C TYR A 185 25.15 4.24 10.84
N ASP A 186 25.40 4.15 12.15
CA ASP A 186 25.83 2.95 12.86
C ASP A 186 26.91 2.15 12.12
N ASN A 187 26.52 1.14 11.32
CA ASN A 187 27.43 0.23 10.65
C ASN A 187 27.79 0.62 9.20
N ILE A 188 27.13 1.62 8.59
CA ILE A 188 27.41 2.04 7.21
C ILE A 188 28.36 3.24 7.13
N SER A 189 29.17 3.30 6.07
CA SER A 189 30.12 4.39 5.83
C SER A 189 29.59 5.40 4.81
N VAL A 190 29.14 6.56 5.30
CA VAL A 190 28.57 7.61 4.46
C VAL A 190 29.54 8.78 4.34
N ALA A 191 30.09 8.99 3.14
CA ALA A 191 30.97 10.12 2.82
C ALA A 191 30.22 11.26 2.10
N ALA A 192 29.22 10.93 1.29
CA ALA A 192 28.42 11.87 0.51
C ALA A 192 26.92 11.56 0.66
N PRO A 193 26.29 12.00 1.77
CA PRO A 193 24.91 11.61 2.12
C PRO A 193 23.90 11.90 1.02
N ASP A 194 23.99 13.05 0.34
CA ASP A 194 23.08 13.45 -0.73
C ASP A 194 23.06 12.48 -1.93
N SER A 195 24.11 11.69 -2.12
CA SER A 195 24.23 10.71 -3.20
C SER A 195 24.09 9.26 -2.75
N GLN A 196 24.38 8.99 -1.47
CA GLN A 196 24.44 7.64 -0.93
C GLN A 196 23.20 7.26 -0.14
N ILE A 197 22.43 8.23 0.36
CA ILE A 197 21.22 7.99 1.16
C ILE A 197 20.01 8.46 0.36
N LYS A 198 19.04 7.56 0.18
CA LYS A 198 17.71 7.89 -0.36
C LYS A 198 16.67 7.60 0.71
N THR A 199 15.69 8.48 0.85
CA THR A 199 14.72 8.42 1.94
C THR A 199 13.31 8.50 1.39
N VAL A 200 12.39 7.77 2.02
CA VAL A 200 10.95 7.86 1.74
C VAL A 200 10.22 7.95 3.07
N VAL A 201 9.34 8.93 3.21
CA VAL A 201 8.45 9.08 4.36
C VAL A 201 7.00 8.94 3.90
N MET A 202 6.27 7.98 4.46
CA MET A 202 4.89 7.66 4.08
C MET A 202 3.93 7.90 5.25
N GLN A 203 2.69 8.26 4.93
CA GLN A 203 1.57 8.31 5.86
C GLN A 203 0.62 7.15 5.52
N ASN A 204 0.33 6.30 6.50
CA ASN A 204 -0.53 5.11 6.38
C ASN A 204 -0.14 4.19 5.22
N GLY A 205 1.16 4.04 4.95
CA GLY A 205 1.67 3.21 3.85
C GLY A 205 1.33 3.70 2.44
N ARG A 206 0.83 4.93 2.28
CA ARG A 206 0.45 5.50 0.99
C ARG A 206 1.65 6.08 0.24
N TRP A 207 1.75 5.71 -1.03
CA TRP A 207 2.80 6.19 -1.92
C TRP A 207 2.40 7.46 -2.68
N ASP A 208 1.11 7.70 -2.88
CA ASP A 208 0.60 8.86 -3.60
C ASP A 208 0.95 10.21 -2.94
N ASN A 209 1.11 10.22 -1.61
CA ASN A 209 1.52 11.40 -0.84
C ASN A 209 2.89 11.23 -0.16
N ALA A 210 3.68 10.23 -0.57
CA ALA A 210 4.98 9.97 0.03
C ALA A 210 5.97 11.12 -0.24
N VAL A 211 6.77 11.45 0.77
CA VAL A 211 7.82 12.46 0.66
C VAL A 211 9.15 11.76 0.41
N ILE A 212 9.67 11.92 -0.81
CA ILE A 212 10.90 11.28 -1.27
C ILE A 212 12.06 12.27 -1.20
N ASN A 213 13.18 11.85 -0.62
CA ASN A 213 14.45 12.59 -0.56
C ASN A 213 14.30 14.03 -0.04
N ALA A 214 13.48 14.22 1.00
CA ALA A 214 13.47 15.50 1.72
C ALA A 214 14.89 15.81 2.21
N ARG A 215 15.36 17.04 2.01
CA ARG A 215 16.69 17.45 2.46
C ARG A 215 16.75 17.49 3.99
N ALA A 216 17.77 16.89 4.58
CA ALA A 216 18.02 16.97 6.02
C ALA A 216 18.39 18.41 6.43
N GLN A 217 17.91 18.84 7.60
CA GLN A 217 18.27 20.14 8.18
C GLN A 217 19.66 20.10 8.83
N PHE A 218 20.04 18.95 9.39
CA PHE A 218 21.32 18.76 10.04
C PHE A 218 22.04 17.57 9.42
N VAL A 219 23.27 17.82 8.95
CA VAL A 219 24.19 16.80 8.46
C VAL A 219 25.33 16.70 9.47
N MET A 220 25.40 15.56 10.16
CA MET A 220 26.38 15.27 11.20
C MET A 220 27.35 14.20 10.69
N ARG A 221 28.45 13.98 11.42
CA ARG A 221 29.44 12.97 11.02
C ARG A 221 28.87 11.55 11.07
N ASP A 222 28.00 11.30 12.03
CA ASP A 222 27.42 10.01 12.41
C ASP A 222 25.95 9.86 12.00
N GLY A 223 25.36 10.85 11.32
CA GLY A 223 23.95 10.77 10.96
C GLY A 223 23.37 12.01 10.30
N LEU A 224 22.06 11.94 10.07
CA LEU A 224 21.23 12.99 9.49
C LEU A 224 20.03 13.25 10.38
N ARG A 225 19.57 14.51 10.44
CA ARG A 225 18.35 14.85 11.18
C ARG A 225 17.44 15.78 10.38
N TRP A 226 16.16 15.42 10.35
CA TRP A 226 15.06 16.19 9.81
C TRP A 226 14.24 16.72 10.96
N SER A 227 14.32 18.03 11.19
CA SER A 227 13.58 18.69 12.26
C SER A 227 13.11 20.04 11.73
N HIS A 228 11.84 20.36 11.95
CA HIS A 228 11.20 21.54 11.34
C HIS A 228 11.31 21.52 9.80
N ASN A 229 11.12 20.35 9.19
CA ASN A 229 11.11 20.22 7.74
C ASN A 229 9.70 20.46 7.20
N ARG A 230 9.50 21.52 6.40
CA ARG A 230 8.21 21.85 5.79
C ARG A 230 7.69 20.76 4.85
N ASN A 231 8.57 20.01 4.19
CA ASN A 231 8.16 18.92 3.30
C ASN A 231 7.62 17.71 4.07
N LEU A 232 7.90 17.61 5.38
CA LEU A 232 7.44 16.53 6.26
C LEU A 232 6.22 16.96 7.09
N ILE A 233 5.45 17.92 6.59
CA ILE A 233 4.16 18.33 7.16
C ILE A 233 3.06 17.70 6.30
N PHE A 234 2.33 16.76 6.89
CA PHE A 234 1.26 16.03 6.23
C PHE A 234 -0.10 16.59 6.69
N PRO A 235 -1.12 16.62 5.81
CA PRO A 235 -2.50 16.74 6.25
C PRO A 235 -2.80 15.60 7.24
N ALA A 236 -3.31 15.92 8.41
CA ALA A 236 -3.61 14.92 9.42
C ALA A 236 -4.74 13.96 8.99
N GLY A 237 -5.61 14.40 8.08
CA GLY A 237 -6.73 13.59 7.60
C GLY A 237 -7.74 13.30 8.70
N ASN A 238 -8.45 12.19 8.57
CA ASN A 238 -9.39 11.72 9.57
C ASN A 238 -9.28 10.20 9.68
N GLU A 239 -9.90 9.62 10.70
CA GLU A 239 -9.95 8.16 10.84
C GLU A 239 -10.51 7.55 9.55
N TYR A 240 -9.99 6.40 9.13
CA TYR A 240 -10.58 5.74 7.97
C TYR A 240 -11.99 5.28 8.31
N ARG A 241 -12.90 5.38 7.35
CA ARG A 241 -14.21 4.75 7.42
C ARG A 241 -14.03 3.25 7.45
N LYS A 242 -15.01 2.53 7.99
CA LYS A 242 -14.95 1.07 8.09
C LYS A 242 -16.32 0.44 7.99
N PHE A 243 -16.34 -0.77 7.45
CA PHE A 243 -17.47 -1.66 7.55
C PHE A 243 -16.98 -3.09 7.71
N GLU A 244 -17.85 -3.94 8.22
CA GLU A 244 -17.66 -5.38 8.26
C GLU A 244 -18.79 -6.05 7.50
N MET A 245 -18.44 -7.06 6.73
CA MET A 245 -19.37 -7.89 5.98
C MET A 245 -19.02 -9.34 6.28
N LEU A 246 -19.59 -9.88 7.36
CA LEU A 246 -19.19 -11.20 7.91
C LEU A 246 -20.15 -12.33 7.54
N ASP A 247 -21.39 -12.00 7.17
CA ASP A 247 -22.46 -12.95 6.90
C ASP A 247 -23.37 -12.41 5.81
N VAL A 248 -23.97 -13.30 5.01
CA VAL A 248 -24.90 -12.92 3.93
C VAL A 248 -26.36 -12.82 4.41
N SER A 249 -26.67 -13.30 5.61
CA SER A 249 -28.03 -13.35 6.17
C SER A 249 -28.43 -12.10 6.96
N HIS A 250 -27.47 -11.30 7.43
CA HIS A 250 -27.71 -10.13 8.27
C HIS A 250 -26.59 -9.10 8.18
N THR A 251 -26.91 -7.85 8.49
CA THR A 251 -25.96 -6.74 8.50
C THR A 251 -25.09 -6.73 9.76
N THR A 252 -23.81 -6.40 9.59
CA THR A 252 -22.84 -6.14 10.66
C THR A 252 -22.46 -4.65 10.70
N MET A 253 -21.32 -4.29 11.29
CA MET A 253 -20.87 -2.90 11.42
C MET A 253 -20.83 -2.18 10.07
N GLY A 254 -21.41 -0.98 10.00
CA GLY A 254 -21.32 -0.10 8.83
C GLY A 254 -22.18 -0.49 7.63
N LEU A 255 -22.93 -1.60 7.69
CA LEU A 255 -23.86 -2.00 6.62
C LEU A 255 -25.30 -1.59 6.95
N GLU A 256 -25.99 -1.03 5.97
CA GLU A 256 -27.42 -0.68 6.05
C GLU A 256 -28.31 -1.85 5.63
N ARG A 257 -27.90 -2.58 4.60
CA ARG A 257 -28.68 -3.68 4.03
C ARG A 257 -27.79 -4.74 3.40
N ILE A 258 -28.20 -6.00 3.51
CA ILE A 258 -27.72 -7.09 2.66
C ILE A 258 -28.93 -7.69 1.93
N GLY A 259 -28.75 -8.10 0.69
CA GLY A 259 -29.81 -8.72 -0.10
C GLY A 259 -29.28 -9.62 -1.20
N TRP A 260 -30.16 -10.46 -1.74
CA TRP A 260 -29.91 -11.34 -2.87
C TRP A 260 -30.74 -10.86 -4.06
N ASP A 261 -30.13 -10.69 -5.23
CA ASP A 261 -30.82 -10.22 -6.45
C ASP A 261 -31.32 -11.37 -7.35
N GLY A 262 -31.06 -12.62 -6.96
CA GLY A 262 -31.30 -13.81 -7.79
C GLY A 262 -30.02 -14.49 -8.27
N HIS A 263 -28.89 -13.77 -8.33
CA HIS A 263 -27.63 -14.23 -8.90
C HIS A 263 -26.40 -13.87 -8.06
N THR A 264 -26.42 -12.78 -7.31
CA THR A 264 -25.30 -12.34 -6.47
C THR A 264 -25.82 -11.72 -5.18
N TYR A 265 -25.02 -11.80 -4.12
CA TYR A 265 -25.29 -11.11 -2.86
C TYR A 265 -24.80 -9.67 -2.95
N HIS A 266 -25.60 -8.74 -2.44
CA HIS A 266 -25.32 -7.31 -2.43
C HIS A 266 -25.26 -6.82 -0.99
N ALA A 267 -24.21 -6.10 -0.64
CA ALA A 267 -24.09 -5.39 0.63
C ALA A 267 -24.10 -3.88 0.39
N TYR A 268 -24.90 -3.14 1.13
CA TYR A 268 -25.03 -1.70 1.02
C TYR A 268 -24.39 -1.08 2.26
N VAL A 269 -23.25 -0.41 2.06
CA VAL A 269 -22.61 0.37 3.12
C VAL A 269 -23.51 1.56 3.45
N GLY A 270 -23.65 1.87 4.74
CA GLY A 270 -24.41 3.03 5.17
C GLY A 270 -23.90 4.29 4.49
N ALA A 271 -24.81 5.16 4.05
CA ALA A 271 -24.44 6.33 3.27
C ALA A 271 -23.51 7.27 4.05
N ASP A 272 -22.37 7.58 3.44
CA ASP A 272 -21.36 8.43 4.02
C ASP A 272 -21.69 9.90 3.86
N GLU A 273 -21.46 10.68 4.91
CA GLU A 273 -21.64 12.13 4.90
C GLU A 273 -20.33 12.86 5.22
N GLN A 274 -20.37 14.19 5.03
CA GLN A 274 -19.28 15.08 5.40
C GLN A 274 -18.98 15.01 6.92
N ARG A 275 -17.71 14.81 7.27
CA ARG A 275 -17.22 14.77 8.65
C ARG A 275 -16.66 16.13 9.06
N ARG A 276 -17.51 16.95 9.70
CA ARG A 276 -17.15 18.33 10.10
C ARG A 276 -16.33 18.44 11.37
N ASN A 277 -16.47 17.46 12.26
CA ASN A 277 -15.79 17.41 13.55
C ASN A 277 -15.01 16.12 13.67
N TYR A 278 -13.93 16.16 14.44
CA TYR A 278 -13.21 14.95 14.83
C TYR A 278 -14.06 14.17 15.84
N ILE A 279 -14.24 12.88 15.55
CA ILE A 279 -14.76 11.89 16.49
C ILE A 279 -13.74 10.77 16.48
N TYR A 280 -13.21 10.43 17.65
CA TYR A 280 -12.31 9.31 17.79
C TYR A 280 -13.04 8.02 17.40
N ASP A 281 -12.46 7.28 16.46
CA ASP A 281 -12.94 5.98 16.04
C ASP A 281 -11.75 5.12 15.61
N GLU A 282 -11.46 4.06 16.37
CA GLU A 282 -10.29 3.22 16.10
C GLU A 282 -10.41 2.55 14.72
N SER A 283 -9.50 2.88 13.80
CA SER A 283 -9.49 2.37 12.44
C SER A 283 -8.24 1.55 12.14
N ALA A 284 -8.28 0.78 11.05
CA ALA A 284 -7.12 -0.01 10.60
C ALA A 284 -6.24 0.75 9.57
N ASN A 285 -6.35 2.08 9.51
CA ASN A 285 -5.58 2.96 8.61
C ASN A 285 -5.60 2.51 7.14
N GLY A 286 -6.76 2.07 6.64
CA GLY A 286 -6.93 1.59 5.26
C GLY A 286 -6.70 0.11 5.05
N SER A 287 -6.22 -0.62 6.07
CA SER A 287 -6.01 -2.07 6.00
C SER A 287 -7.33 -2.84 5.97
N PHE A 288 -7.27 -4.10 5.54
CA PHE A 288 -8.43 -4.99 5.48
C PHE A 288 -8.06 -6.38 6.01
N TYR A 289 -9.06 -7.11 6.49
CA TYR A 289 -8.88 -8.44 7.07
C TYR A 289 -10.03 -9.35 6.65
N ILE A 290 -9.70 -10.44 5.94
CA ILE A 290 -10.68 -11.40 5.46
C ILE A 290 -11.14 -12.29 6.61
N ARG A 291 -12.46 -12.30 6.83
CA ARG A 291 -13.11 -13.16 7.83
C ARG A 291 -14.60 -13.30 7.59
N ASN A 292 -15.14 -14.44 7.97
CA ASN A 292 -16.58 -14.70 8.07
C ASN A 292 -17.05 -14.65 9.55
N SER A 293 -18.35 -14.84 9.77
CA SER A 293 -19.00 -14.80 11.08
C SER A 293 -18.48 -15.87 12.06
N ASP A 294 -18.17 -17.07 11.54
CA ASP A 294 -17.63 -18.18 12.33
C ASP A 294 -16.11 -18.06 12.58
N ASN A 295 -15.45 -17.15 11.85
CA ASN A 295 -14.00 -16.93 11.82
C ASN A 295 -13.21 -18.25 11.63
N TRP A 296 -13.70 -19.10 10.73
CA TRP A 296 -13.15 -20.41 10.41
C TRP A 296 -12.98 -20.54 8.90
N GLU A 297 -11.82 -21.07 8.46
CA GLU A 297 -11.51 -21.29 7.04
C GLU A 297 -11.78 -20.07 6.13
N ASN A 298 -11.56 -18.86 6.66
CA ASN A 298 -11.86 -17.57 6.01
C ASN A 298 -11.35 -17.46 4.57
N ASP A 299 -10.25 -18.14 4.26
CA ASP A 299 -9.67 -18.14 2.91
C ASP A 299 -10.54 -18.84 1.87
N VAL A 300 -11.38 -19.81 2.25
CA VAL A 300 -12.10 -20.68 1.29
C VAL A 300 -13.61 -20.74 1.54
N THR A 301 -14.09 -20.34 2.70
CA THR A 301 -15.53 -20.34 3.05
C THR A 301 -16.14 -18.93 3.06
N SER A 302 -15.35 -17.88 2.84
CA SER A 302 -15.85 -16.51 2.75
C SER A 302 -16.42 -16.21 1.36
N GLU A 303 -17.62 -15.63 1.33
CA GLU A 303 -18.34 -15.24 0.12
C GLU A 303 -17.77 -13.97 -0.53
N TYR A 304 -18.01 -13.81 -1.84
CA TYR A 304 -17.88 -12.51 -2.51
C TYR A 304 -19.25 -11.87 -2.71
N LEU A 305 -19.31 -10.58 -2.40
CA LEU A 305 -20.52 -9.77 -2.52
C LEU A 305 -20.23 -8.52 -3.32
N MET A 306 -21.23 -8.06 -4.07
CA MET A 306 -21.20 -6.73 -4.68
C MET A 306 -21.48 -5.68 -3.59
N VAL A 307 -20.47 -4.93 -3.20
CA VAL A 307 -20.55 -3.90 -2.14
C VAL A 307 -20.83 -2.54 -2.75
N HIS A 308 -21.89 -1.88 -2.29
CA HIS A 308 -22.34 -0.57 -2.76
C HIS A 308 -21.94 0.50 -1.76
N PHE A 309 -21.16 1.48 -2.24
CA PHE A 309 -20.73 2.65 -1.50
C PHE A 309 -21.56 3.85 -1.95
N THR A 310 -21.99 4.67 -0.99
CA THR A 310 -22.75 5.89 -1.23
C THR A 310 -22.13 7.02 -0.44
N LEU A 311 -21.87 8.16 -1.09
CA LEU A 311 -21.32 9.35 -0.47
C LEU A 311 -22.21 10.57 -0.79
N PHE A 312 -22.85 11.12 0.23
CA PHE A 312 -23.53 12.41 0.16
C PHE A 312 -22.50 13.54 0.15
N SER A 313 -22.24 14.05 -1.05
CA SER A 313 -21.35 15.18 -1.29
C SER A 313 -21.85 15.95 -2.51
N PRO A 314 -21.79 17.30 -2.52
CA PRO A 314 -22.06 18.06 -3.72
C PRO A 314 -21.08 17.66 -4.83
N ARG A 315 -21.47 17.87 -6.10
CA ARG A 315 -20.56 17.65 -7.21
C ARG A 315 -19.32 18.52 -7.06
N ILE A 316 -18.15 17.90 -7.08
CA ILE A 316 -16.86 18.58 -7.06
C ILE A 316 -16.15 18.43 -8.41
N GLU A 317 -15.18 19.31 -8.68
CA GLU A 317 -14.28 19.13 -9.81
C GLU A 317 -13.25 18.02 -9.53
N GLY A 318 -13.00 17.17 -10.51
CA GLY A 318 -12.06 16.05 -10.37
C GLY A 318 -12.74 14.73 -10.02
N ASP A 319 -11.98 13.66 -10.11
CA ASP A 319 -12.47 12.30 -9.86
C ASP A 319 -12.34 11.95 -8.38
N ILE A 320 -13.31 11.21 -7.85
CA ILE A 320 -13.28 10.70 -6.48
C ILE A 320 -13.06 9.19 -6.56
N TYR A 321 -12.13 8.68 -5.76
CA TYR A 321 -11.83 7.26 -5.67
C TYR A 321 -12.01 6.75 -4.25
N LEU A 322 -12.55 5.54 -4.12
CA LEU A 322 -12.37 4.72 -2.92
C LEU A 322 -10.89 4.39 -2.78
N ASN A 323 -10.35 4.52 -1.57
CA ASN A 323 -8.96 4.21 -1.28
C ASN A 323 -8.82 3.45 0.04
N GLY A 324 -7.93 2.47 0.01
CA GLY A 324 -7.52 1.61 1.11
C GLY A 324 -6.51 0.60 0.58
N THR A 325 -5.84 -0.14 1.45
CA THR A 325 -4.83 -1.14 1.04
C THR A 325 -5.44 -2.20 0.11
N TRP A 326 -6.72 -2.54 0.28
CA TRP A 326 -7.47 -3.47 -0.58
C TRP A 326 -7.70 -2.95 -2.01
N THR A 327 -7.52 -1.65 -2.25
CA THR A 327 -7.52 -1.06 -3.61
C THR A 327 -6.14 -1.12 -4.27
N ASN A 328 -5.13 -1.65 -3.56
CA ASN A 328 -3.73 -1.65 -3.96
C ASN A 328 -3.17 -0.24 -4.29
N ASP A 329 -3.77 0.80 -3.69
CA ASP A 329 -3.53 2.21 -3.98
C ASP A 329 -3.69 2.55 -5.49
N GLN A 330 -4.55 1.82 -6.19
CA GLN A 330 -4.86 2.04 -7.61
C GLN A 330 -6.00 3.04 -7.79
N PHE A 331 -5.81 3.96 -8.74
CA PHE A 331 -6.78 5.02 -9.08
C PHE A 331 -7.35 4.73 -10.47
N ILE A 332 -8.13 3.65 -10.56
CA ILE A 332 -8.72 3.11 -11.79
C ILE A 332 -10.25 3.13 -11.72
N ASP A 333 -10.92 2.96 -12.86
CA ASP A 333 -12.38 3.03 -12.97
C ASP A 333 -13.11 2.08 -11.99
N ARG A 334 -12.52 0.93 -11.65
CA ARG A 334 -13.07 -0.02 -10.66
C ARG A 334 -13.35 0.63 -9.29
N TYR A 335 -12.54 1.61 -8.89
CA TYR A 335 -12.64 2.27 -7.58
C TYR A 335 -13.16 3.71 -7.67
N LYS A 336 -13.53 4.15 -8.87
CA LYS A 336 -14.02 5.51 -9.13
C LYS A 336 -15.48 5.65 -8.69
N MET A 337 -15.76 6.70 -7.94
CA MET A 337 -17.12 7.09 -7.57
C MET A 337 -17.78 7.87 -8.70
N VAL A 338 -18.99 7.49 -9.07
CA VAL A 338 -19.79 8.13 -10.12
C VAL A 338 -20.82 9.05 -9.50
N TYR A 339 -20.88 10.31 -9.95
CA TYR A 339 -21.88 11.25 -9.47
C TYR A 339 -23.25 10.98 -10.09
N ASN A 340 -24.26 10.86 -9.23
CA ASN A 340 -25.66 10.76 -9.60
C ASN A 340 -26.33 12.14 -9.49
N GLU A 341 -26.64 12.75 -10.65
CA GLU A 341 -27.24 14.09 -10.72
C GLU A 341 -28.66 14.15 -10.14
N GLU A 342 -29.43 13.06 -10.24
CA GLU A 342 -30.81 13.03 -9.74
C GLU A 342 -30.87 12.90 -8.22
N LYS A 343 -29.97 12.09 -7.65
CA LYS A 343 -29.89 11.84 -6.21
C LYS A 343 -28.95 12.80 -5.47
N HIS A 344 -28.17 13.59 -6.19
CA HIS A 344 -27.15 14.51 -5.66
C HIS A 344 -26.12 13.84 -4.73
N LEU A 345 -25.64 12.66 -5.12
CA LEU A 345 -24.67 11.87 -4.34
C LEU A 345 -23.72 11.10 -5.27
N TYR A 346 -22.66 10.54 -4.70
CA TYR A 346 -21.71 9.69 -5.40
C TYR A 346 -21.97 8.21 -5.08
N GLU A 347 -21.87 7.34 -6.08
CA GLU A 347 -22.08 5.88 -5.95
C GLU A 347 -20.90 5.11 -6.56
N ALA A 348 -20.52 3.99 -5.94
CA ALA A 348 -19.64 2.99 -6.55
C ALA A 348 -20.05 1.58 -6.10
N SER A 349 -19.75 0.59 -6.94
CA SER A 349 -20.00 -0.83 -6.62
C SER A 349 -18.72 -1.62 -6.85
N VAL A 350 -18.26 -2.35 -5.82
CA VAL A 350 -17.04 -3.14 -5.88
C VAL A 350 -17.30 -4.54 -5.36
N MET A 351 -16.91 -5.56 -6.13
CA MET A 351 -16.93 -6.95 -5.66
C MET A 351 -15.82 -7.16 -4.61
N LEU A 352 -16.21 -7.52 -3.38
CA LEU A 352 -15.31 -7.74 -2.24
C LEU A 352 -15.64 -9.05 -1.54
N LYS A 353 -14.60 -9.72 -1.02
CA LYS A 353 -14.74 -10.92 -0.19
C LYS A 353 -15.22 -10.53 1.21
N GLN A 354 -15.93 -11.40 1.93
CA GLN A 354 -16.31 -11.15 3.32
C GLN A 354 -15.10 -10.77 4.19
N GLY A 355 -15.29 -9.80 5.08
CA GLY A 355 -14.22 -9.30 5.93
C GLY A 355 -14.48 -7.91 6.51
N TYR A 356 -13.45 -7.39 7.17
CA TYR A 356 -13.35 -6.01 7.64
C TYR A 356 -12.61 -5.18 6.59
N TYR A 357 -13.15 -4.02 6.24
CA TYR A 357 -12.54 -3.10 5.27
C TYR A 357 -12.48 -1.70 5.84
N SER A 358 -11.27 -1.14 5.85
CA SER A 358 -11.01 0.26 6.14
C SER A 358 -10.80 1.03 4.84
N TYR A 359 -11.43 2.20 4.70
CA TYR A 359 -11.40 2.97 3.46
C TYR A 359 -11.59 4.48 3.69
N GLN A 360 -11.26 5.27 2.68
CA GLN A 360 -11.48 6.71 2.63
C GLN A 360 -11.82 7.14 1.20
N TYR A 361 -12.25 8.38 1.04
CA TYR A 361 -12.39 9.01 -0.28
C TYR A 361 -11.19 9.91 -0.60
N LEU A 362 -10.52 9.65 -1.73
CA LEU A 362 -9.49 10.54 -2.28
C LEU A 362 -10.03 11.28 -3.50
N GLN A 363 -9.68 12.54 -3.63
CA GLN A 363 -9.96 13.37 -4.80
C GLN A 363 -8.70 13.51 -5.65
N GLN A 364 -8.79 13.18 -6.94
CA GLN A 364 -7.79 13.51 -7.94
C GLN A 364 -8.08 14.90 -8.50
N LYS A 365 -7.16 15.84 -8.30
CA LYS A 365 -7.27 17.22 -8.78
C LYS A 365 -6.87 17.32 -10.26
N LYS A 366 -7.16 18.47 -10.88
CA LYS A 366 -6.84 18.75 -12.29
C LYS A 366 -5.34 18.65 -12.62
N ASP A 367 -4.47 18.86 -11.63
CA ASP A 367 -3.01 18.72 -11.77
C ASP A 367 -2.52 17.27 -11.62
N GLY A 368 -3.44 16.32 -11.43
CA GLY A 368 -3.16 14.90 -11.22
C GLY A 368 -2.83 14.53 -9.77
N SER A 369 -2.69 15.51 -8.86
CA SER A 369 -2.40 15.25 -7.46
C SER A 369 -3.61 14.63 -6.74
N LEU A 370 -3.31 13.73 -5.80
CA LEU A 370 -4.30 13.07 -4.96
C LEU A 370 -4.27 13.69 -3.56
N ALA A 371 -5.45 13.87 -2.98
CA ALA A 371 -5.59 14.33 -1.61
C ALA A 371 -6.86 13.72 -1.00
N PRO A 372 -6.91 13.56 0.33
CA PRO A 372 -8.17 13.28 1.02
C PRO A 372 -9.25 14.24 0.56
N LEU A 373 -10.43 13.70 0.28
CA LEU A 373 -11.57 14.50 -0.11
C LEU A 373 -11.84 15.54 0.99
N PRO A 374 -12.03 16.84 0.69
CA PRO A 374 -12.17 17.86 1.73
C PRO A 374 -13.31 17.60 2.72
N SER A 375 -14.33 16.84 2.33
CA SER A 375 -15.44 16.45 3.21
C SER A 375 -15.06 15.42 4.27
N GLU A 376 -13.90 14.77 4.16
CA GLU A 376 -13.37 13.90 5.22
C GLU A 376 -12.83 14.69 6.42
N GLY A 377 -12.44 15.96 6.18
CA GLY A 377 -11.78 16.79 7.18
C GLY A 377 -10.30 16.44 7.37
N SER A 378 -9.64 17.26 8.18
CA SER A 378 -8.23 17.06 8.53
C SER A 378 -8.01 17.54 9.97
N PHE A 379 -7.78 16.61 10.89
CA PHE A 379 -7.79 16.84 12.34
C PHE A 379 -6.50 16.32 12.95
N TYR A 380 -5.74 17.18 13.65
CA TYR A 380 -4.44 16.79 14.21
C TYR A 380 -4.49 15.58 15.17
N GLN A 381 -5.66 15.29 15.76
CA GLN A 381 -5.88 14.18 16.69
C GLN A 381 -5.92 12.81 16.01
N THR A 382 -6.09 12.76 14.69
CA THR A 382 -6.24 11.51 13.95
C THR A 382 -5.04 10.60 14.16
N GLU A 383 -5.32 9.33 14.45
CA GLU A 383 -4.30 8.31 14.52
C GLU A 383 -3.82 7.96 13.12
N ASN A 384 -2.56 8.27 12.83
CA ASN A 384 -1.90 7.88 11.60
C ASN A 384 -0.67 7.03 11.93
N GLN A 385 -0.33 6.12 11.02
CA GLN A 385 0.98 5.49 10.99
C GLN A 385 1.89 6.28 10.05
N TYR A 386 3.14 6.51 10.48
CA TYR A 386 4.17 7.09 9.62
C TYR A 386 5.33 6.13 9.51
N GLN A 387 5.75 5.89 8.27
CA GLN A 387 6.87 5.01 7.96
C GLN A 387 8.02 5.81 7.36
N VAL A 388 9.25 5.44 7.72
CA VAL A 388 10.49 5.92 7.08
C VAL A 388 11.24 4.72 6.51
N LEU A 389 11.57 4.81 5.22
CA LEU A 389 12.48 3.91 4.52
C LEU A 389 13.79 4.64 4.25
N VAL A 390 14.92 3.98 4.55
CA VAL A 390 16.27 4.51 4.32
C VAL A 390 17.02 3.53 3.44
N TYR A 391 17.28 3.94 2.21
CA TYR A 391 18.11 3.21 1.28
C TYR A 391 19.53 3.77 1.30
N TYR A 392 20.49 2.87 1.19
CA TYR A 392 21.91 3.19 1.11
C TYR A 392 22.54 2.55 -0.13
N ARG A 393 23.38 3.32 -0.82
CA ARG A 393 24.27 2.83 -1.87
C ARG A 393 25.69 3.32 -1.60
N GLY A 394 26.57 2.39 -1.23
CA GLY A 394 28.01 2.64 -1.11
C GLY A 394 28.67 2.92 -2.47
N ASN A 395 29.88 3.49 -2.45
CA ASN A 395 30.63 3.79 -3.68
C ASN A 395 30.90 2.56 -4.57
N ASN A 396 30.98 1.38 -3.94
CA ASN A 396 31.22 0.11 -4.63
C ASN A 396 29.96 -0.78 -4.69
N ASP A 397 28.83 -0.30 -4.17
CA ASP A 397 27.57 -1.07 -4.18
C ASP A 397 26.95 -1.00 -5.59
N ARG A 398 26.40 -2.12 -6.04
CA ARG A 398 25.83 -2.27 -7.39
C ARG A 398 24.33 -1.97 -7.46
N THR A 399 23.72 -1.70 -6.30
CA THR A 399 22.27 -1.58 -6.09
C THR A 399 22.01 -0.80 -4.81
N ASP A 400 20.81 -0.24 -4.67
CA ASP A 400 20.30 0.31 -3.43
C ASP A 400 19.93 -0.81 -2.45
N ARG A 401 20.35 -0.66 -1.20
CA ARG A 401 20.04 -1.56 -0.09
C ARG A 401 19.12 -0.86 0.89
N LEU A 402 18.06 -1.53 1.34
CA LEU A 402 17.17 -0.97 2.37
C LEU A 402 17.81 -1.23 3.74
N VAL A 403 18.47 -0.21 4.30
CA VAL A 403 19.31 -0.34 5.51
C VAL A 403 18.62 0.14 6.78
N GLY A 404 17.45 0.76 6.64
CA GLY A 404 16.68 1.29 7.75
C GLY A 404 15.19 1.31 7.43
N TYR A 405 14.39 0.87 8.40
CA TYR A 405 12.95 0.98 8.38
C TYR A 405 12.46 1.26 9.80
N GLN A 406 11.61 2.26 9.94
CA GLN A 406 10.92 2.54 11.18
C GLN A 406 9.48 2.95 10.92
N GLU A 407 8.58 2.53 11.82
CA GLU A 407 7.19 2.94 11.84
C GLU A 407 6.84 3.49 13.22
N ILE A 408 6.07 4.58 13.26
CA ILE A 408 5.43 5.08 14.48
C ILE A 408 3.93 5.25 14.23
N ARG A 409 3.14 5.14 15.29
CA ARG A 409 1.73 5.53 15.30
C ARG A 409 1.56 6.77 16.17
N THR A 410 0.82 7.76 15.69
CA THR A 410 0.44 8.92 16.50
C THR A 410 -0.53 8.50 17.59
N LYS A 411 -0.46 9.14 18.76
CA LYS A 411 -1.33 8.88 19.91
C LYS A 411 -2.13 10.11 20.28
#